data_AF-A0A6A5WIK3-F1
#
_entry.id   AF-A0A6A5WIK3-F1
#
_cell.length_a   1.000
_cell.length_b   1.000
_cell.length_c   1.000
_cell.angle_alpha   90.00
_cell.angle_beta   90.00
_cell.angle_gamma   90.00
#
_symmetry.space_group_name_H-M   'P 1'
#
loop_
_entity.id
_entity.type
_entity.pdbx_description
1 polymer ?
#
loop_
_entity_poly.entity_id
_entity_poly.type
_entity_poly.pdbx_seq_one_letter_code
_entity_poly.pdbx_strand_id
1 'polypeptide(L)'
;MRSVTAISLLLASLATAREIPQNLQTFYESNKNGICSQPVSIPYRSAQSEADTVYCKDNPTGALFLKDDTTGYADMDIDCDGLDRSSGDCFNDPTGQSQTAFKDLVKEYGGIEDLSSQIHSYIVLGNDNSETEGNGGQKFDPEQDAGIKPLSVVAVVCNNKLFYGVWGDVNGGYLTGESSLALAKRCYPDEGLNGNKGHGDHDVLYIAFPGEEAVIGKDAAWGASTPEEFEESLAAVGDKLVAKLGGGIIGEDDGSHSGNGTGNGNGTWGHFRSKDVIIS
;
A
#
# COMPACT_ATOMS: atom_id res chain seq x y z
N MET A 1 -10.79 -48.89 -33.17
CA MET A 1 -11.20 -47.55 -32.70
C MET A 1 -10.01 -46.92 -32.01
N ARG A 2 -9.45 -45.84 -32.55
CA ARG A 2 -8.30 -45.15 -31.95
C ARG A 2 -8.84 -44.10 -30.98
N SER A 3 -8.65 -44.32 -29.68
CA SER A 3 -8.94 -43.32 -28.66
C SER A 3 -7.97 -42.16 -28.80
N VAL A 4 -8.50 -40.97 -29.03
CA VAL A 4 -7.75 -39.71 -28.96
C VAL A 4 -7.89 -39.22 -27.52
N THR A 5 -6.83 -39.38 -26.72
CA THR A 5 -6.75 -38.78 -25.39
C THR A 5 -6.44 -37.30 -25.56
N ALA A 6 -7.43 -36.45 -25.31
CA ALA A 6 -7.23 -35.00 -25.26
C ALA A 6 -6.49 -34.65 -23.96
N ILE A 7 -5.26 -34.15 -24.09
CA ILE A 7 -4.51 -33.58 -22.97
C ILE A 7 -4.95 -32.12 -22.85
N SER A 8 -5.82 -31.83 -21.89
CA SER A 8 -6.12 -30.46 -21.49
C SER A 8 -4.91 -29.90 -20.73
N LEU A 9 -4.13 -29.02 -21.38
CA LEU A 9 -3.17 -28.19 -20.67
C LEU A 9 -3.94 -27.17 -19.83
N LEU A 10 -4.01 -27.41 -18.52
CA LEU A 10 -4.34 -26.38 -17.54
C LEU A 10 -3.15 -25.40 -17.53
N LEU A 11 -3.32 -24.23 -18.14
CA LEU A 11 -2.45 -23.09 -17.83
C LEU A 11 -2.79 -22.65 -16.40
N ALA A 12 -2.03 -23.12 -15.43
CA ALA A 12 -1.97 -22.45 -14.14
C ALA A 12 -1.36 -21.07 -14.42
N SER A 13 -2.16 -20.01 -14.33
CA SER A 13 -1.64 -18.66 -14.24
C SER A 13 -0.84 -18.60 -12.95
N LEU A 14 0.48 -18.73 -13.05
CA LEU A 14 1.37 -18.27 -12.00
C LEU A 14 1.01 -16.79 -11.84
N ALA A 15 0.37 -16.43 -10.73
CA ALA A 15 0.14 -15.03 -10.39
C ALA A 15 1.52 -14.39 -10.22
N THR A 16 2.05 -13.86 -11.30
CA THR A 16 3.33 -13.16 -11.31
C THR A 16 3.10 -11.85 -10.56
N ALA A 17 3.85 -11.64 -9.48
CA ALA A 17 3.86 -10.37 -8.76
C ALA A 17 3.97 -9.19 -9.75
N ARG A 18 3.18 -8.13 -9.52
CA ARG A 18 3.02 -7.04 -10.49
C ARG A 18 4.34 -6.31 -10.66
N GLU A 19 4.65 -5.95 -11.90
CA GLU A 19 5.77 -5.03 -12.16
C GLU A 19 5.40 -3.63 -11.69
N ILE A 20 6.40 -2.89 -11.19
CA ILE A 20 6.20 -1.52 -10.72
C ILE A 20 5.99 -0.60 -11.93
N PRO A 21 4.84 0.09 -12.06
CA PRO A 21 4.62 1.06 -13.14
C PRO A 21 5.62 2.22 -13.06
N GLN A 22 6.01 2.79 -14.21
CA GLN A 22 7.05 3.84 -14.26
C GLN A 22 6.74 5.06 -13.38
N ASN A 23 5.48 5.45 -13.26
CA ASN A 23 5.08 6.57 -12.42
C ASN A 23 5.23 6.24 -10.93
N LEU A 24 4.93 5.01 -10.51
CA LEU A 24 5.19 4.52 -9.16
C LEU A 24 6.69 4.37 -8.88
N GLN A 25 7.49 3.88 -9.83
CA GLN A 25 8.95 3.85 -9.72
C GLN A 25 9.49 5.27 -9.51
N THR A 26 8.97 6.24 -10.26
CA THR A 26 9.38 7.65 -10.12
C THR A 26 8.99 8.21 -8.75
N PHE A 27 7.77 7.89 -8.27
CA PHE A 27 7.32 8.25 -6.93
C PHE A 27 8.22 7.65 -5.85
N TYR A 28 8.58 6.37 -5.98
CA TYR A 28 9.53 5.70 -5.11
C TYR A 28 10.87 6.45 -5.10
N GLU A 29 11.58 6.52 -6.22
CA GLU A 29 12.91 7.15 -6.25
C GLU A 29 12.93 8.62 -5.79
N SER A 30 11.86 9.38 -6.08
CA SER A 30 11.76 10.79 -5.68
C SER A 30 11.57 11.00 -4.18
N ASN A 31 10.96 10.03 -3.50
CA ASN A 31 10.71 10.11 -2.06
C ASN A 31 11.70 9.31 -1.22
N LYS A 32 12.49 8.40 -1.82
CA LYS A 32 13.37 7.47 -1.06
C LYS A 32 14.42 8.18 -0.20
N ASN A 33 15.06 9.22 -0.75
CA ASN A 33 16.18 9.88 -0.10
C ASN A 33 15.73 11.14 0.65
N GLY A 34 16.29 11.34 1.84
CA GLY A 34 16.00 12.51 2.66
C GLY A 34 14.72 12.38 3.49
N ILE A 35 14.41 13.47 4.18
CA ILE A 35 13.24 13.58 5.07
C ILE A 35 11.94 13.73 4.27
N CYS A 36 10.82 13.33 4.88
CA CYS A 36 9.50 13.61 4.34
C CYS A 36 9.29 15.12 4.14
N SER A 37 8.85 15.51 2.94
CA SER A 37 8.63 16.92 2.60
C SER A 37 7.37 17.53 3.23
N GLN A 38 6.38 16.68 3.57
CA GLN A 38 5.10 17.06 4.18
C GLN A 38 4.70 16.03 5.25
N PRO A 39 5.37 16.01 6.41
CA PRO A 39 5.03 15.08 7.48
C PRO A 39 3.66 15.48 8.05
N VAL A 40 2.80 14.49 8.25
CA VAL A 40 1.47 14.67 8.85
C VAL A 40 1.34 13.95 10.20
N SER A 41 2.41 13.29 10.64
CA SER A 41 2.53 12.70 11.97
C SER A 41 3.86 13.04 12.63
N ILE A 42 3.97 12.71 13.91
CA ILE A 42 5.27 12.52 14.56
C ILE A 42 5.97 11.26 14.01
N PRO A 43 7.28 11.09 14.22
CA PRO A 43 7.93 9.79 14.03
C PRO A 43 7.33 8.74 14.96
N TYR A 44 7.07 7.56 14.44
CA TYR A 44 6.72 6.32 15.12
C TYR A 44 7.88 5.32 14.98
N ARG A 45 7.87 4.26 15.79
CA ARG A 45 8.91 3.22 15.76
C ARG A 45 8.62 2.19 14.67
N SER A 46 9.65 1.80 13.93
CA SER A 46 9.74 0.49 13.30
C SER A 46 10.10 -0.57 14.35
N ALA A 47 9.97 -1.87 14.08
CA ALA A 47 10.47 -2.89 15.03
C ALA A 47 12.00 -2.87 15.17
N GLN A 48 12.72 -2.31 14.20
CA GLN A 48 14.18 -2.41 14.12
C GLN A 48 14.91 -1.20 14.71
N SER A 49 14.25 -0.06 14.92
CA SER A 49 14.92 1.17 15.33
C SER A 49 14.03 2.10 16.18
N GLU A 50 14.68 3.00 16.94
CA GLU A 50 13.94 3.97 17.74
C GLU A 50 13.46 5.16 16.89
N ALA A 51 12.16 5.16 16.58
CA ALA A 51 11.39 6.30 16.09
C ALA A 51 11.93 6.92 14.81
N ASP A 52 11.73 6.22 13.69
CA ASP A 52 12.31 6.52 12.39
C ASP A 52 11.26 6.68 11.28
N THR A 53 9.98 6.38 11.52
CA THR A 53 9.01 6.32 10.43
C THR A 53 7.90 7.35 10.63
N VAL A 54 7.69 8.21 9.64
CA VAL A 54 6.62 9.22 9.63
C VAL A 54 5.57 8.90 8.58
N TYR A 55 4.33 9.28 8.84
CA TYR A 55 3.31 9.41 7.79
C TYR A 55 3.58 10.68 6.99
N CYS A 56 3.82 10.51 5.70
CA CYS A 56 4.11 11.55 4.74
C CYS A 56 2.94 11.73 3.77
N LYS A 57 2.65 12.98 3.38
CA LYS A 57 1.61 13.26 2.40
C LYS A 57 2.19 13.72 1.07
N ASP A 58 1.75 13.09 0.00
CA ASP A 58 1.99 13.55 -1.36
C ASP A 58 1.10 14.76 -1.68
N ASN A 59 1.70 15.92 -1.96
CA ASN A 59 0.94 17.14 -2.24
C ASN A 59 0.02 17.04 -3.48
N PRO A 60 0.49 16.50 -4.65
CA PRO A 60 -0.35 16.38 -5.84
C PRO A 60 -1.60 15.53 -5.67
N THR A 61 -1.50 14.38 -5.00
CA THR A 61 -2.58 13.40 -4.94
C THR A 61 -3.28 13.32 -3.58
N GLY A 62 -2.67 13.87 -2.53
CA GLY A 62 -3.08 13.64 -1.15
C GLY A 62 -2.77 12.24 -0.63
N ALA A 63 -2.09 11.39 -1.42
CA ALA A 63 -1.72 10.05 -0.99
C ALA A 63 -0.86 10.08 0.27
N LEU A 64 -1.14 9.15 1.18
CA LEU A 64 -0.43 8.96 2.42
C LEU A 64 0.58 7.83 2.25
N PHE A 65 1.81 8.01 2.72
CA PHE A 65 2.82 6.95 2.68
C PHE A 65 3.73 6.96 3.89
N LEU A 66 4.23 5.78 4.29
CA LEU A 66 5.21 5.64 5.36
C LEU A 66 6.60 5.95 4.82
N LYS A 67 7.35 6.77 5.55
CA LYS A 67 8.68 7.24 5.15
C LYS A 67 9.63 7.25 6.33
N ASP A 68 10.81 6.64 6.14
CA ASP A 68 11.93 6.77 7.09
C ASP A 68 12.34 8.25 7.24
N ASP A 69 12.69 8.72 8.42
CA ASP A 69 13.08 10.12 8.66
C ASP A 69 14.51 10.42 8.16
N THR A 70 15.24 9.43 7.66
CA THR A 70 16.53 9.58 7.01
C THR A 70 16.52 9.14 5.54
N THR A 71 16.30 7.86 5.25
CA THR A 71 16.42 7.26 3.92
C THR A 71 15.70 5.92 3.89
N GLY A 72 14.96 5.64 2.81
CA GLY A 72 14.12 4.44 2.72
C GLY A 72 12.70 4.72 3.19
N TYR A 73 11.99 3.69 3.60
CA TYR A 73 10.56 3.71 3.91
C TYR A 73 10.28 3.09 5.27
N ALA A 74 9.38 2.11 5.36
CA ALA A 74 9.16 1.33 6.56
C ALA A 74 9.79 -0.06 6.38
N ASP A 75 9.86 -0.78 7.49
CA ASP A 75 10.02 -2.22 7.54
C ASP A 75 8.68 -2.93 7.25
N MET A 76 8.67 -4.25 7.42
CA MET A 76 7.46 -5.06 7.32
C MET A 76 7.36 -6.06 8.46
N ASP A 77 6.72 -5.63 9.54
CA ASP A 77 6.31 -6.46 10.64
C ASP A 77 5.02 -7.24 10.34
N ILE A 78 4.80 -8.27 11.15
CA ILE A 78 3.67 -9.19 10.98
C ILE A 78 2.58 -8.85 12.00
N ASP A 79 1.44 -8.44 11.47
CA ASP A 79 0.18 -8.40 12.19
C ASP A 79 -0.54 -9.75 11.97
N CYS A 80 -0.89 -10.40 13.07
CA CYS A 80 -1.63 -11.67 13.08
C CYS A 80 -3.06 -11.48 13.59
N ASP A 81 -3.58 -10.26 13.70
CA ASP A 81 -4.90 -10.00 14.25
C ASP A 81 -6.01 -10.59 13.36
N GLY A 82 -7.15 -10.91 13.98
CA GLY A 82 -8.32 -11.45 13.29
C GLY A 82 -8.53 -12.96 13.47
N LEU A 83 -9.08 -13.61 12.43
CA LEU A 83 -9.67 -14.97 12.51
C LEU A 83 -8.68 -16.06 12.91
N ASP A 84 -7.41 -15.90 12.57
CA ASP A 84 -6.42 -16.97 12.58
C ASP A 84 -5.18 -16.62 13.40
N ARG A 85 -5.32 -15.70 14.35
CA ARG A 85 -4.26 -15.18 15.21
C ARG A 85 -3.24 -16.17 15.74
N SER A 86 -3.67 -17.37 16.13
CA SER A 86 -2.76 -18.36 16.72
C SER A 86 -2.59 -19.60 15.84
N SER A 87 -2.88 -19.46 14.55
CA SER A 87 -2.82 -20.55 13.56
C SER A 87 -1.62 -20.38 12.64
N GLY A 88 -1.19 -21.48 12.03
CA GLY A 88 -0.10 -21.47 11.05
C GLY A 88 1.16 -20.83 11.60
N ASP A 89 1.80 -19.95 10.82
CA ASP A 89 3.00 -19.23 11.24
C ASP A 89 2.71 -18.01 12.13
N CYS A 90 1.46 -17.80 12.57
CA CYS A 90 1.12 -16.84 13.62
C CYS A 90 1.05 -17.48 15.03
N PHE A 91 1.32 -18.78 15.17
CA PHE A 91 1.19 -19.50 16.44
C PHE A 91 2.01 -18.94 17.62
N ASN A 92 3.08 -18.22 17.32
CA ASN A 92 4.04 -17.68 18.28
C ASN A 92 3.96 -16.15 18.45
N ASP A 93 2.94 -15.51 17.89
CA ASP A 93 2.70 -14.09 18.11
C ASP A 93 2.25 -13.82 19.56
N PRO A 94 3.03 -13.08 20.36
CA PRO A 94 2.68 -12.76 21.75
C PRO A 94 1.65 -11.62 21.87
N THR A 95 1.49 -10.80 20.83
CA THR A 95 0.76 -9.52 20.86
C THR A 95 -0.57 -9.55 20.13
N GLY A 96 -0.80 -10.53 19.27
CA GLY A 96 -1.98 -10.51 18.43
C GLY A 96 -3.31 -10.50 19.20
N GLN A 97 -4.35 -10.03 18.52
CA GLN A 97 -5.71 -9.88 18.99
C GLN A 97 -6.69 -10.72 18.17
N SER A 98 -7.80 -11.14 18.79
CA SER A 98 -8.77 -12.03 18.14
C SER A 98 -9.66 -11.34 17.11
N GLN A 99 -9.38 -10.07 16.80
CA GLN A 99 -10.17 -9.28 15.87
C GLN A 99 -9.31 -8.17 15.25
N THR A 100 -9.61 -7.81 14.01
CA THR A 100 -9.06 -6.59 13.39
C THR A 100 -9.93 -5.38 13.70
N ALA A 101 -9.39 -4.16 13.55
CA ALA A 101 -10.12 -2.92 13.79
C ALA A 101 -11.42 -2.78 12.96
N PHE A 102 -11.47 -3.37 11.76
CA PHE A 102 -12.58 -3.21 10.83
C PHE A 102 -13.46 -4.45 10.66
N LYS A 103 -13.38 -5.40 11.59
CA LYS A 103 -14.18 -6.63 11.63
C LYS A 103 -15.65 -6.46 11.23
N ASP A 104 -16.34 -5.48 11.84
CA ASP A 104 -17.78 -5.29 11.60
C ASP A 104 -18.07 -4.83 10.17
N LEU A 105 -17.18 -4.02 9.58
CA LEU A 105 -17.32 -3.56 8.20
C LEU A 105 -16.99 -4.68 7.21
N VAL A 106 -15.97 -5.48 7.50
CA VAL A 106 -15.63 -6.69 6.72
C VAL A 106 -16.81 -7.66 6.71
N LYS A 107 -17.49 -7.83 7.85
CA LYS A 107 -18.70 -8.64 7.94
C LYS A 107 -19.85 -8.10 7.10
N GLU A 108 -20.02 -6.78 7.04
CA GLU A 108 -21.02 -6.13 6.18
C GLU A 108 -20.73 -6.32 4.68
N TYR A 109 -19.46 -6.22 4.27
CA TYR A 109 -19.07 -6.31 2.86
C TYR A 109 -18.97 -7.75 2.35
N GLY A 110 -18.24 -8.58 3.09
CA GLY A 110 -17.83 -9.91 2.64
C GLY A 110 -18.63 -11.06 3.19
N GLY A 111 -19.41 -10.83 4.26
CA GLY A 111 -20.10 -11.91 4.97
C GLY A 111 -19.16 -12.87 5.70
N ILE A 112 -17.86 -12.57 5.78
CA ILE A 112 -16.90 -13.28 6.63
C ILE A 112 -16.91 -12.68 8.04
N GLU A 113 -16.45 -13.42 9.03
CA GLU A 113 -16.49 -12.96 10.42
C GLU A 113 -15.46 -11.87 10.71
N ASP A 114 -14.30 -11.92 10.07
CA ASP A 114 -13.18 -10.97 10.18
C ASP A 114 -12.15 -11.27 9.07
N LEU A 115 -11.09 -10.47 8.95
CA LEU A 115 -9.92 -10.78 8.13
C LEU A 115 -9.13 -11.96 8.72
N SER A 116 -8.41 -12.65 7.85
CA SER A 116 -7.44 -13.70 8.21
C SER A 116 -6.07 -13.25 7.74
N SER A 117 -5.11 -13.20 8.66
CA SER A 117 -3.71 -12.85 8.42
C SER A 117 -3.03 -13.77 7.40
N GLN A 118 -3.49 -15.02 7.24
CA GLN A 118 -2.96 -15.99 6.28
C GLN A 118 -3.60 -15.93 4.88
N ILE A 119 -4.70 -15.20 4.70
CA ILE A 119 -5.43 -15.15 3.41
C ILE A 119 -5.54 -13.72 2.89
N HIS A 120 -5.90 -12.76 3.74
CA HIS A 120 -6.22 -11.41 3.30
C HIS A 120 -4.97 -10.55 3.37
N SER A 121 -4.54 -9.97 2.25
CA SER A 121 -3.49 -8.94 2.25
C SER A 121 -4.06 -7.67 2.89
N TYR A 122 -3.68 -7.41 4.13
CA TYR A 122 -4.05 -6.18 4.82
C TYR A 122 -2.83 -5.49 5.42
N ILE A 123 -2.98 -4.18 5.60
CA ILE A 123 -1.97 -3.27 6.11
C ILE A 123 -2.54 -2.62 7.36
N VAL A 124 -1.68 -2.43 8.35
CA VAL A 124 -1.97 -1.69 9.57
C VAL A 124 -1.56 -0.23 9.37
N LEU A 125 -2.51 0.69 9.48
CA LEU A 125 -2.24 2.12 9.41
C LEU A 125 -2.93 2.85 10.57
N GLY A 126 -2.35 3.96 10.97
CA GLY A 126 -2.79 4.71 12.15
C GLY A 126 -2.12 4.22 13.42
N ASN A 127 -2.08 5.11 14.40
CA ASN A 127 -1.43 4.89 15.68
C ASN A 127 -2.27 5.56 16.76
N ASP A 128 -2.95 4.78 17.60
CA ASP A 128 -3.65 5.34 18.76
C ASP A 128 -2.64 5.94 19.75
N ASN A 129 -1.46 5.31 19.86
CA ASN A 129 -0.35 5.74 20.69
C ASN A 129 -0.76 6.02 22.15
N SER A 130 -1.68 5.18 22.66
CA SER A 130 -2.21 5.31 24.01
C SER A 130 -1.10 5.16 25.07
N GLU A 131 -1.34 5.60 26.30
CA GLU A 131 -0.39 5.35 27.40
C GLU A 131 -0.24 3.87 27.74
N THR A 132 -1.25 3.05 27.40
CA THR A 132 -1.29 1.62 27.74
C THR A 132 -0.63 0.72 26.70
N GLU A 133 -0.66 1.12 25.43
CA GLU A 133 -0.14 0.30 24.31
C GLU A 133 1.01 1.00 23.57
N GLY A 134 1.10 2.33 23.65
CA GLY A 134 2.17 3.14 23.09
C GLY A 134 2.97 3.89 24.17
N ASN A 135 3.28 5.16 23.90
CA ASN A 135 4.02 6.02 24.82
C ASN A 135 3.23 7.22 25.33
N GLY A 136 1.90 7.25 25.07
CA GLY A 136 1.03 8.38 25.42
C GLY A 136 1.27 9.64 24.59
N GLY A 137 1.97 9.52 23.46
CA GLY A 137 2.28 10.63 22.57
C GLY A 137 1.13 11.00 21.64
N GLN A 138 1.47 11.66 20.53
CA GLN A 138 0.47 12.09 19.55
C GLN A 138 -0.11 10.87 18.79
N LYS A 139 -1.45 10.82 18.75
CA LYS A 139 -2.24 9.92 17.88
C LYS A 139 -2.16 10.37 16.42
N PHE A 140 -2.21 9.40 15.51
CA PHE A 140 -2.47 9.64 14.09
C PHE A 140 -3.62 8.74 13.62
N ASP A 141 -4.66 9.35 13.08
CA ASP A 141 -5.87 8.69 12.60
C ASP A 141 -5.99 8.87 11.07
N PRO A 142 -5.72 7.82 10.26
CA PRO A 142 -5.71 7.95 8.81
C PRO A 142 -7.02 8.47 8.22
N GLU A 143 -8.15 8.19 8.85
CA GLU A 143 -9.45 8.68 8.37
C GLU A 143 -9.61 10.18 8.68
N GLN A 144 -9.36 10.60 9.92
CA GLN A 144 -9.59 11.98 10.32
C GLN A 144 -8.50 12.93 9.81
N ASP A 145 -7.24 12.48 9.80
CA ASP A 145 -6.08 13.32 9.52
C ASP A 145 -5.68 13.32 8.04
N ALA A 146 -6.03 12.26 7.31
CA ALA A 146 -5.64 12.08 5.91
C ALA A 146 -6.79 11.69 4.96
N GLY A 147 -8.02 11.47 5.46
CA GLY A 147 -9.16 11.13 4.61
C GLY A 147 -9.07 9.74 3.97
N ILE A 148 -8.24 8.85 4.53
CA ILE A 148 -8.17 7.44 4.12
C ILE A 148 -9.37 6.71 4.69
N LYS A 149 -10.12 5.97 3.88
CA LYS A 149 -11.32 5.27 4.36
C LYS A 149 -11.00 3.85 4.84
N PRO A 150 -11.64 3.33 5.90
CA PRO A 150 -11.47 1.94 6.30
C PRO A 150 -11.64 0.97 5.13
N LEU A 151 -10.80 -0.05 5.05
CA LEU A 151 -10.76 -1.03 3.94
C LEU A 151 -10.45 -0.42 2.56
N SER A 152 -9.88 0.78 2.51
CA SER A 152 -9.32 1.32 1.27
C SER A 152 -8.14 0.48 0.78
N VAL A 153 -7.99 0.39 -0.54
CA VAL A 153 -6.84 -0.27 -1.17
C VAL A 153 -5.57 0.53 -0.88
N VAL A 154 -4.53 -0.19 -0.46
CA VAL A 154 -3.18 0.28 -0.21
C VAL A 154 -2.25 -0.38 -1.23
N ALA A 155 -1.44 0.41 -1.91
CA ALA A 155 -0.38 -0.08 -2.78
C ALA A 155 0.88 -0.32 -1.95
N VAL A 156 1.51 -1.48 -2.12
CA VAL A 156 2.71 -1.87 -1.39
C VAL A 156 3.81 -2.22 -2.37
N VAL A 157 4.95 -1.54 -2.27
CA VAL A 157 6.16 -1.86 -3.01
C VAL A 157 7.16 -2.50 -2.06
N CYS A 158 7.51 -3.75 -2.34
CA CYS A 158 8.44 -4.57 -1.56
C CYS A 158 9.16 -5.51 -2.53
N ASN A 159 10.43 -5.83 -2.26
CA ASN A 159 11.22 -6.76 -3.08
C ASN A 159 11.13 -6.50 -4.62
N ASN A 160 11.17 -5.23 -5.02
CA ASN A 160 11.04 -4.76 -6.41
C ASN A 160 9.74 -5.18 -7.12
N LYS A 161 8.66 -5.41 -6.37
CA LYS A 161 7.33 -5.76 -6.89
C LYS A 161 6.26 -4.89 -6.27
N LEU A 162 5.13 -4.81 -6.98
CA LEU A 162 3.92 -4.14 -6.52
C LEU A 162 2.89 -5.20 -6.10
N PHE A 163 2.30 -4.98 -4.94
CA PHE A 163 1.17 -5.73 -4.40
C PHE A 163 0.09 -4.77 -3.91
N TYR A 164 -1.12 -5.30 -3.75
CA TYR A 164 -2.21 -4.59 -3.12
C TYR A 164 -2.67 -5.28 -1.84
N GLY A 165 -3.10 -4.47 -0.88
CA GLY A 165 -3.87 -4.92 0.26
C GLY A 165 -4.93 -3.88 0.62
N VAL A 166 -5.63 -4.11 1.71
CA VAL A 166 -6.56 -3.12 2.28
C VAL A 166 -6.01 -2.57 3.58
N TRP A 167 -6.34 -1.32 3.92
CA TRP A 167 -6.18 -0.84 5.29
C TRP A 167 -7.16 -1.61 6.18
N GLY A 168 -6.65 -2.66 6.83
CA GLY A 168 -7.45 -3.67 7.53
C GLY A 168 -7.40 -3.54 9.05
N ASP A 169 -6.35 -2.90 9.59
CA ASP A 169 -6.19 -2.73 11.03
C ASP A 169 -5.57 -1.39 11.42
N VAL A 170 -5.56 -1.09 12.72
CA VAL A 170 -4.99 0.11 13.32
C VAL A 170 -4.00 -0.27 14.41
N ASN A 171 -2.83 0.37 14.40
CA ASN A 171 -1.84 0.12 15.45
C ASN A 171 -2.35 0.74 16.76
N GLY A 172 -2.58 -0.09 17.77
CA GLY A 172 -2.92 0.37 19.12
C GLY A 172 -1.76 1.10 19.81
N GLY A 173 -0.53 0.77 19.39
CA GLY A 173 0.70 1.27 19.98
C GLY A 173 1.42 2.35 19.17
N TYR A 174 2.74 2.37 19.38
CA TYR A 174 3.67 3.34 18.79
C TYR A 174 4.48 2.75 17.63
N LEU A 175 4.14 1.53 17.18
CA LEU A 175 4.81 0.83 16.07
C LEU A 175 4.13 1.14 14.73
N THR A 176 4.83 0.98 13.62
CA THR A 176 4.29 1.10 12.27
C THR A 176 4.99 0.11 11.34
N GLY A 177 4.62 0.06 10.06
CA GLY A 177 5.21 -0.90 9.13
C GLY A 177 4.64 -2.31 9.25
N GLU A 178 3.45 -2.48 9.83
CA GLU A 178 2.84 -3.80 10.03
C GLU A 178 1.92 -4.20 8.86
N SER A 179 1.93 -5.49 8.53
CA SER A 179 1.08 -6.08 7.50
C SER A 179 0.72 -7.52 7.82
N SER A 180 -0.28 -8.04 7.13
CA SER A 180 -0.68 -9.44 7.28
C SER A 180 0.42 -10.40 6.82
N LEU A 181 0.49 -11.55 7.48
CA LEU A 181 1.42 -12.64 7.12
C LEU A 181 1.31 -13.06 5.63
N ALA A 182 0.10 -13.02 5.06
CA ALA A 182 -0.18 -13.32 3.66
C ALA A 182 0.56 -12.36 2.72
N LEU A 183 0.50 -11.05 2.99
CA LEU A 183 1.20 -10.06 2.19
C LEU A 183 2.71 -10.18 2.37
N ALA A 184 3.16 -10.32 3.63
CA ALA A 184 4.58 -10.35 3.94
C ALA A 184 5.31 -11.53 3.29
N LYS A 185 4.70 -12.72 3.28
CA LYS A 185 5.25 -13.89 2.58
C LYS A 185 5.25 -13.76 1.06
N ARG A 186 4.39 -12.91 0.48
CA ARG A 186 4.44 -12.61 -0.96
C ARG A 186 5.58 -11.66 -1.28
N CYS A 187 5.86 -10.70 -0.40
CA CYS A 187 7.02 -9.82 -0.50
C CYS A 187 8.34 -10.60 -0.35
N TYR A 188 8.45 -11.41 0.71
CA TYR A 188 9.70 -12.05 1.13
C TYR A 188 9.50 -13.55 1.44
N PRO A 189 9.22 -14.39 0.43
CA PRO A 189 8.87 -15.80 0.64
C PRO A 189 9.98 -16.65 1.29
N ASP A 190 11.24 -16.23 1.14
CA ASP A 190 12.41 -16.99 1.58
C ASP A 190 12.94 -16.57 2.96
N GLU A 191 12.34 -15.56 3.60
CA GLU A 191 12.83 -15.03 4.88
C GLU A 191 12.31 -15.80 6.11
N GLY A 192 11.37 -16.74 5.92
CA GLY A 192 10.80 -17.51 7.03
C GLY A 192 10.03 -16.62 8.01
N LEU A 193 9.29 -15.65 7.48
CA LEU A 193 8.47 -14.71 8.24
C LEU A 193 7.37 -15.44 9.01
N ASN A 194 7.12 -14.98 10.23
CA ASN A 194 6.13 -15.53 11.16
C ASN A 194 5.69 -14.45 12.17
N GLY A 195 4.71 -14.73 13.02
CA GLY A 195 4.15 -13.79 13.98
C GLY A 195 5.12 -13.20 15.01
N ASN A 196 6.38 -13.66 15.05
CA ASN A 196 7.44 -13.08 15.86
C ASN A 196 8.71 -12.77 15.04
N LYS A 197 8.58 -12.64 13.71
CA LYS A 197 9.68 -12.32 12.80
C LYS A 197 9.15 -11.64 11.52
N GLY A 198 9.29 -10.31 11.47
CA GLY A 198 9.11 -9.49 10.28
C GLY A 198 10.36 -9.39 9.40
N HIS A 199 10.22 -8.65 8.30
CA HIS A 199 11.30 -8.19 7.44
C HIS A 199 11.77 -6.82 7.94
N GLY A 200 13.05 -6.70 8.29
CA GLY A 200 13.57 -5.54 9.01
C GLY A 200 14.23 -4.45 8.16
N ASP A 201 14.42 -4.64 6.85
CA ASP A 201 15.02 -3.58 6.03
C ASP A 201 13.97 -2.51 5.72
N HIS A 202 14.40 -1.25 5.72
CA HIS A 202 13.52 -0.09 5.52
C HIS A 202 13.29 0.19 4.04
N ASP A 203 12.87 -0.83 3.29
CA ASP A 203 12.71 -0.76 1.83
C ASP A 203 11.27 -0.94 1.36
N VAL A 204 10.31 -1.02 2.29
CA VAL A 204 8.90 -1.27 2.02
C VAL A 204 8.10 0.03 1.98
N LEU A 205 7.58 0.35 0.81
CA LEU A 205 6.73 1.53 0.60
C LEU A 205 5.25 1.14 0.63
N TYR A 206 4.52 1.66 1.62
CA TYR A 206 3.05 1.59 1.71
C TYR A 206 2.45 2.91 1.24
N ILE A 207 1.44 2.88 0.36
CA ILE A 207 0.75 4.06 -0.16
C ILE A 207 -0.77 3.87 -0.03
N ALA A 208 -1.40 4.66 0.83
CA ALA A 208 -2.85 4.76 0.94
C ALA A 208 -3.36 5.99 0.21
N PHE A 209 -4.57 5.89 -0.35
CA PHE A 209 -5.17 6.96 -1.15
C PHE A 209 -6.41 7.49 -0.45
N PRO A 210 -6.61 8.82 -0.37
CA PRO A 210 -7.80 9.40 0.22
C PRO A 210 -9.02 9.21 -0.67
N GLY A 211 -10.20 9.28 -0.06
CA GLY A 211 -11.47 9.31 -0.77
C GLY A 211 -12.15 7.95 -0.96
N GLU A 212 -13.43 8.00 -1.30
CA GLU A 212 -14.29 6.82 -1.44
C GLU A 212 -13.89 5.93 -2.61
N GLU A 213 -13.21 6.46 -3.62
CA GLU A 213 -12.77 5.67 -4.76
C GLU A 213 -11.69 4.64 -4.42
N ALA A 214 -11.06 4.76 -3.25
CA ALA A 214 -10.10 3.80 -2.76
C ALA A 214 -10.77 2.60 -2.06
N VAL A 215 -12.05 2.72 -1.67
CA VAL A 215 -12.80 1.66 -1.00
C VAL A 215 -13.28 0.65 -2.03
N ILE A 216 -12.83 -0.59 -1.93
CA ILE A 216 -13.26 -1.66 -2.84
C ILE A 216 -14.66 -2.21 -2.49
N GLY A 217 -15.11 -2.02 -1.25
CA GLY A 217 -16.45 -2.40 -0.81
C GLY A 217 -16.71 -3.89 -1.01
N LYS A 218 -17.91 -4.23 -1.50
CA LYS A 218 -18.37 -5.62 -1.71
C LYS A 218 -17.69 -6.34 -2.87
N ASP A 219 -16.92 -5.62 -3.70
CA ASP A 219 -16.31 -6.18 -4.91
C ASP A 219 -14.99 -6.93 -4.62
N ALA A 220 -14.41 -6.75 -3.43
CA ALA A 220 -13.28 -7.56 -2.98
C ALA A 220 -13.68 -9.03 -2.82
N ALA A 221 -12.73 -9.94 -3.09
CA ALA A 221 -12.91 -11.37 -2.89
C ALA A 221 -12.80 -11.74 -1.40
N TRP A 222 -13.64 -11.19 -0.53
CA TRP A 222 -13.61 -11.45 0.92
C TRP A 222 -13.74 -12.94 1.27
N GLY A 223 -14.41 -13.73 0.43
CA GLY A 223 -14.50 -15.18 0.59
C GLY A 223 -13.34 -15.98 0.00
N ALA A 224 -12.22 -15.32 -0.35
CA ALA A 224 -11.07 -15.96 -0.97
C ALA A 224 -10.53 -17.11 -0.13
N SER A 225 -10.04 -18.14 -0.80
CA SER A 225 -9.40 -19.29 -0.15
C SER A 225 -7.87 -19.23 -0.22
N THR A 226 -7.31 -18.24 -0.93
CA THR A 226 -5.86 -18.08 -1.11
C THR A 226 -5.45 -16.60 -1.09
N PRO A 227 -4.21 -16.28 -0.64
CA PRO A 227 -3.65 -14.94 -0.75
C PRO A 227 -3.68 -14.35 -2.16
N GLU A 228 -3.40 -15.19 -3.16
CA GLU A 228 -3.39 -14.80 -4.58
C GLU A 228 -4.76 -14.30 -5.03
N GLU A 229 -5.82 -15.04 -4.66
CA GLU A 229 -7.20 -14.71 -5.04
C GLU A 229 -7.65 -13.39 -4.42
N PHE A 230 -7.35 -13.17 -3.14
CA PHE A 230 -7.70 -11.93 -2.48
C PHE A 230 -6.93 -10.74 -3.07
N GLU A 231 -5.61 -10.82 -3.19
CA GLU A 231 -4.79 -9.71 -3.71
C GLU A 231 -5.14 -9.36 -5.16
N GLU A 232 -5.39 -10.37 -6.01
CA GLU A 232 -5.81 -10.14 -7.40
C GLU A 232 -7.17 -9.42 -7.48
N SER A 233 -8.07 -9.64 -6.53
CA SER A 233 -9.36 -8.94 -6.50
C SER A 233 -9.22 -7.43 -6.32
N LEU A 234 -8.09 -6.97 -5.75
CA LEU A 234 -7.82 -5.55 -5.48
C LEU A 234 -7.24 -4.81 -6.71
N ALA A 235 -6.78 -5.55 -7.71
CA ALA A 235 -6.03 -5.07 -8.87
C ALA A 235 -6.65 -3.85 -9.54
N ALA A 236 -7.93 -3.93 -9.92
CA ALA A 236 -8.57 -2.91 -10.75
C ALA A 236 -8.65 -1.57 -10.03
N VAL A 237 -8.92 -1.58 -8.72
CA VAL A 237 -8.95 -0.37 -7.89
C VAL A 237 -7.53 0.12 -7.65
N GLY A 238 -6.62 -0.77 -7.26
CA GLY A 238 -5.22 -0.45 -6.99
C GLY A 238 -4.50 0.17 -8.20
N ASP A 239 -4.64 -0.43 -9.38
CA ASP A 239 -4.02 0.05 -10.63
C ASP A 239 -4.55 1.46 -10.98
N LYS A 240 -5.85 1.70 -10.79
CA LYS A 240 -6.49 3.01 -11.01
C LYS A 240 -5.95 4.08 -10.05
N LEU A 241 -5.74 3.73 -8.78
CA LEU A 241 -5.20 4.66 -7.78
C LEU A 241 -3.73 4.98 -8.06
N VAL A 242 -2.92 3.94 -8.31
CA VAL A 242 -1.50 4.08 -8.62
C VAL A 242 -1.28 4.92 -9.87
N ALA A 243 -2.15 4.82 -10.89
CA ALA A 243 -2.07 5.64 -12.10
C ALA A 243 -2.17 7.16 -11.84
N LYS A 244 -2.71 7.60 -10.69
CA LYS A 244 -2.77 9.01 -10.30
C LYS A 244 -1.42 9.54 -9.79
N LEU A 245 -0.53 8.68 -9.31
CA LEU A 245 0.78 9.09 -8.78
C LEU A 245 1.63 9.70 -9.90
N GLY A 246 2.28 10.83 -9.60
CA GLY A 246 3.07 11.59 -10.58
C GLY A 246 2.25 12.37 -11.61
N GLY A 247 0.93 12.20 -11.62
CA GLY A 247 -0.02 13.00 -12.40
C GLY A 247 -0.63 14.07 -11.51
N GLY A 248 -0.05 15.27 -11.47
CA GLY A 248 -0.82 16.44 -11.04
C GLY A 248 -2.08 16.49 -11.91
N ILE A 249 -3.25 16.39 -11.27
CA ILE A 249 -4.61 16.40 -11.81
C ILE A 249 -4.66 16.78 -13.30
N ILE A 250 -4.73 15.78 -14.19
CA ILE A 250 -5.32 16.02 -15.51
C ILE A 250 -6.81 16.24 -15.22
N GLY A 251 -7.22 17.51 -15.23
CA GLY A 251 -8.62 17.88 -15.21
C GLY A 251 -9.35 17.11 -16.30
N GLU A 252 -10.52 16.59 -15.96
CA GLU A 252 -11.52 16.21 -16.96
C GLU A 252 -11.78 17.45 -17.84
N ASP A 253 -11.17 17.47 -19.02
CA ASP A 253 -11.48 18.43 -20.07
C ASP A 253 -12.81 17.93 -20.67
N ASP A 254 -13.89 18.53 -20.19
CA ASP A 254 -15.23 18.34 -20.70
C ASP A 254 -15.29 18.91 -22.12
N GLY A 255 -15.28 18.01 -23.09
CA GLY A 255 -15.46 18.37 -24.48
C GLY A 255 -16.78 19.14 -24.69
N SER A 256 -16.69 20.44 -24.93
CA SER A 256 -17.39 21.10 -26.05
C SER A 256 -16.96 22.57 -26.18
N HIS A 257 -16.42 22.95 -27.34
CA HIS A 257 -17.12 23.85 -28.26
C HIS A 257 -16.30 24.09 -29.53
N SER A 258 -16.99 23.90 -30.65
CA SER A 258 -16.60 24.25 -32.01
C SER A 258 -16.11 25.70 -32.14
N GLY A 259 -15.00 25.89 -32.88
CA GLY A 259 -14.46 27.21 -33.21
C GLY A 259 -13.52 27.12 -34.41
N ASN A 260 -14.09 27.32 -35.59
CA ASN A 260 -13.42 27.33 -36.89
C ASN A 260 -12.36 28.45 -36.96
N GLY A 261 -11.13 28.14 -37.40
CA GLY A 261 -10.06 29.14 -37.49
C GLY A 261 -8.87 28.67 -38.32
N THR A 262 -8.93 28.90 -39.63
CA THR A 262 -7.84 28.74 -40.61
C THR A 262 -6.63 29.60 -40.26
N GLY A 263 -5.41 29.02 -40.26
CA GLY A 263 -4.17 29.79 -40.09
C GLY A 263 -2.92 28.98 -40.39
N ASN A 264 -2.39 29.16 -41.61
CA ASN A 264 -1.11 28.65 -42.11
C ASN A 264 0.08 29.19 -41.29
N GLY A 265 1.10 28.38 -40.99
CA GLY A 265 2.32 28.89 -40.37
C GLY A 265 3.41 27.86 -40.06
N ASN A 266 4.39 27.72 -40.97
CA ASN A 266 5.70 27.09 -40.76
C ASN A 266 6.44 27.65 -39.54
N GLY A 267 7.20 26.82 -38.80
CA GLY A 267 8.11 27.32 -37.77
C GLY A 267 8.91 26.27 -36.96
N THR A 268 9.96 25.76 -37.58
CA THR A 268 11.30 25.37 -37.03
C THR A 268 11.52 25.21 -35.51
N TRP A 269 12.11 24.06 -35.18
CA TRP A 269 12.80 23.69 -33.94
C TRP A 269 13.95 24.65 -33.58
N GLY A 270 13.97 25.11 -32.32
CA GLY A 270 15.03 25.95 -31.77
C GLY A 270 15.56 25.42 -30.44
N HIS A 271 16.80 24.93 -30.48
CA HIS A 271 17.72 24.69 -29.37
C HIS A 271 17.71 25.81 -28.31
N PHE A 272 17.76 25.45 -27.02
CA PHE A 272 18.34 26.32 -25.99
C PHE A 272 19.44 25.58 -25.22
N ARG A 273 20.64 26.17 -25.30
CA ARG A 273 21.89 25.77 -24.65
C ARG A 273 21.91 26.19 -23.18
N SER A 274 22.68 25.42 -22.42
CA SER A 274 23.20 25.76 -21.10
C SER A 274 23.94 27.10 -21.08
N LYS A 275 23.89 27.77 -19.94
CA LYS A 275 24.98 28.65 -19.48
C LYS A 275 25.17 28.47 -17.98
N ASP A 276 26.36 27.99 -17.66
CA ASP A 276 27.02 28.18 -16.37
C ASP A 276 27.18 29.67 -16.06
N VAL A 277 27.04 30.02 -14.78
CA VAL A 277 27.52 31.28 -14.21
C VAL A 277 28.23 30.96 -12.90
N ILE A 278 29.55 31.19 -12.89
CA ILE A 278 30.41 31.29 -11.72
C ILE A 278 30.83 32.77 -11.58
N ILE A 279 31.24 33.11 -10.35
CA ILE A 279 32.03 34.27 -9.88
C ILE A 279 31.11 35.34 -9.26
N SER A 280 31.21 35.69 -7.98
CA SER A 280 32.39 35.86 -7.10
C SER A 280 32.18 35.39 -5.67
#